data_AF-A0A2K3CW80-F1
#
_entry.id   AF-A0A2K3CW80-F1
#
_cell.length_a   1.000
_cell.length_b   1.000
_cell.length_c   1.000
_cell.angle_alpha   90.00
_cell.angle_beta   90.00
_cell.angle_gamma   90.00
#
_symmetry.space_group_name_H-M   'P 1'
#
loop_
_entity.id
_entity.type
_entity.pdbx_description
1 polymer ?
#
loop_
_entity_poly.entity_id
_entity_poly.type
_entity_poly.pdbx_seq_one_letter_code
_entity_poly.pdbx_strand_id
1 'polypeptide(L)'
;MVAIGKSVSVSGLLVFGTTTSLLAKIVYELKSVGKDGEEKYFRKPWAMTTLMFLGMSFCLPLAYYQERQARKARRESGVEDPLLEAGSESGGGSKRSALREVALLALPTAFDLVATVLMNVGLLYVTASVYQMMRGAEMLFAAAFAITFLGRRLNRFHAMGIVCCVVGISLVGTSSILSGEGSRTHVVSTQQMLMGMGLIITSQAVQAAQLTFEDFFMADLNIPGVKIVGFEGVIGAAATLGLLMPIAYFLPGPEGEGIHEDMADTWAMIRNSRALQAVLLVDAAALLLYNVAGMAVTGHLGAVFRTVLETMRTLFVWLGQGVCGAGQA
;
A
#
# COMPACT_ATOMS: atom_id res chain seq x y z
N MET A 1 19.42 -3.45 13.44
CA MET A 1 18.02 -2.98 13.50
C MET A 1 17.92 -2.03 14.69
N VAL A 2 17.52 -0.78 14.47
CA VAL A 2 16.95 -0.01 15.59
C VAL A 2 15.75 -0.82 16.04
N ALA A 3 15.80 -1.39 17.24
CA ALA A 3 14.71 -2.20 17.77
C ALA A 3 13.54 -1.26 18.09
N ILE A 4 12.73 -0.93 17.09
CA ILE A 4 11.49 -0.20 17.30
C ILE A 4 10.63 -1.13 18.16
N GLY A 5 10.29 -0.69 19.37
CA GLY A 5 9.49 -1.50 20.29
C GLY A 5 8.15 -1.87 19.67
N LYS A 6 7.63 -3.06 19.95
CA LYS A 6 6.37 -3.58 19.39
C LYS A 6 5.23 -2.56 19.48
N SER A 7 5.06 -1.92 20.63
CA SER A 7 4.02 -0.91 20.85
C SER A 7 4.22 0.34 19.98
N VAL A 8 5.47 0.75 19.74
CA VAL A 8 5.79 1.90 18.88
C VAL A 8 5.47 1.57 17.42
N SER A 9 5.78 0.36 16.96
CA SER A 9 5.45 -0.09 15.60
C SER A 9 3.94 -0.15 15.36
N VAL A 10 3.18 -0.68 16.32
CA VAL A 10 1.71 -0.76 16.23
C VAL A 10 1.09 0.64 16.21
N SER A 11 1.47 1.52 17.15
CA SER A 11 0.98 2.89 17.19
C SER A 11 1.38 3.67 15.94
N GLY A 12 2.62 3.50 15.46
CA GLY A 12 3.11 4.11 14.24
C GLY A 12 2.29 3.68 13.02
N LEU A 13 2.01 2.38 12.88
CA LEU A 13 1.21 1.86 11.77
C LEU A 13 -0.20 2.49 11.74
N LEU A 14 -0.86 2.58 12.90
CA LEU A 14 -2.20 3.16 13.01
C LEU A 14 -2.20 4.68 12.75
N VAL A 15 -1.25 5.41 13.35
CA VAL A 15 -1.17 6.88 13.19
C VAL A 15 -0.79 7.24 11.76
N PHE A 16 0.34 6.73 11.25
CA PHE A 16 0.78 7.06 9.90
C PHE A 16 -0.19 6.52 8.85
N GLY A 17 -0.80 5.36 9.07
CA GLY A 17 -1.83 4.83 8.18
C GLY A 17 -3.07 5.73 8.12
N THR A 18 -3.54 6.20 9.27
CA THR A 18 -4.68 7.14 9.32
C THR A 18 -4.32 8.47 8.64
N THR A 19 -3.12 8.99 8.92
CA THR A 19 -2.60 10.22 8.31
C THR A 19 -2.53 10.11 6.79
N THR A 20 -1.93 9.06 6.22
CA THR A 20 -1.85 8.88 4.76
C THR A 20 -3.23 8.76 4.12
N SER A 21 -4.17 8.09 4.79
CA SER A 21 -5.56 7.98 4.29
C SER A 21 -6.29 9.32 4.28
N LEU A 22 -6.03 10.19 5.25
CA LEU A 22 -6.60 11.55 5.30
C LEU A 22 -5.92 12.48 4.30
N LEU A 23 -4.59 12.43 4.19
CA LEU A 23 -3.82 13.22 3.23
C LEU A 23 -4.21 12.87 1.80
N ALA A 24 -4.40 11.60 1.47
CA ALA A 24 -4.89 11.18 0.16
C ALA A 24 -6.26 11.82 -0.19
N LYS A 25 -7.17 11.95 0.78
CA LYS A 25 -8.45 12.66 0.58
C LYS A 25 -8.23 14.16 0.37
N ILE A 26 -7.40 14.79 1.20
CA ILE A 26 -7.07 16.23 1.09
C ILE A 26 -6.48 16.53 -0.28
N VAL A 27 -5.55 15.70 -0.77
CA VAL A 27 -4.93 15.87 -2.08
C VAL A 27 -5.96 15.87 -3.21
N TYR A 28 -6.96 14.99 -3.16
CA TYR A 28 -8.03 14.95 -4.17
C TYR A 28 -9.00 16.15 -4.10
N GLU A 29 -9.01 16.90 -3.01
CA GLU A 29 -9.79 18.13 -2.82
C GLU A 29 -9.01 19.40 -3.19
N LEU A 30 -7.68 19.31 -3.32
CA LEU A 30 -6.86 20.45 -3.75
C LEU A 30 -7.07 20.74 -5.23
N LYS A 31 -7.15 22.03 -5.54
CA LYS A 31 -7.19 22.54 -6.91
C LYS A 31 -5.80 22.99 -7.36
N SER A 32 -5.54 22.82 -8.65
CA SER A 32 -4.36 23.38 -9.29
C SER A 32 -4.64 23.67 -10.76
N VAL A 33 -3.80 24.52 -11.35
CA VAL A 33 -3.87 24.90 -12.76
C VAL A 33 -3.19 23.81 -13.59
N GLY A 34 -3.96 23.19 -14.49
CA GLY A 34 -3.50 22.16 -15.42
C GLY A 34 -2.67 22.72 -16.58
N LYS A 35 -2.27 21.84 -17.49
CA LYS A 35 -1.49 22.19 -18.70
C LYS A 35 -2.30 23.07 -19.67
N ASP A 36 -3.61 22.94 -19.66
CA ASP A 36 -4.55 23.76 -20.43
C ASP A 36 -4.80 25.15 -19.84
N GLY A 37 -4.24 25.45 -18.65
CA GLY A 37 -4.43 26.71 -17.96
C GLY A 37 -5.72 26.79 -17.15
N GLU A 38 -6.51 25.71 -17.13
CA GLU A 38 -7.76 25.63 -16.38
C GLU A 38 -7.52 25.10 -14.95
N GLU A 39 -8.29 25.61 -13.99
CA GLU A 39 -8.22 25.14 -12.61
C GLU A 39 -9.07 23.88 -12.42
N LYS A 40 -8.42 22.77 -12.02
CA LYS A 40 -9.06 21.47 -11.83
C LYS A 40 -8.68 20.87 -10.48
N TYR A 41 -9.53 19.97 -9.98
CA TYR A 41 -9.22 19.15 -8.80
C TYR A 41 -8.12 18.13 -9.14
N PHE A 42 -7.19 17.90 -8.22
CA PHE A 42 -6.10 16.94 -8.41
C PHE A 42 -6.59 15.49 -8.19
N ARG A 43 -7.46 14.99 -9.07
CA ARG A 43 -7.96 13.61 -9.04
C ARG A 43 -7.10 12.70 -9.92
N LYS A 44 -5.88 12.41 -9.48
CA LYS A 44 -4.88 11.68 -10.28
C LYS A 44 -4.44 10.40 -9.54
N PRO A 45 -5.20 9.29 -9.63
CA PRO A 45 -4.93 8.07 -8.86
C PRO A 45 -3.62 7.35 -9.24
N TRP A 46 -3.19 7.44 -10.49
CA TRP A 46 -1.94 6.81 -10.93
C TRP A 46 -0.74 7.63 -10.49
N ALA A 47 -0.86 8.96 -10.44
CA ALA A 47 0.12 9.84 -9.80
C ALA A 47 0.29 9.51 -8.32
N MET A 48 -0.80 9.29 -7.58
CA MET A 48 -0.74 8.90 -6.16
C MET A 48 -0.10 7.53 -5.98
N THR A 49 -0.41 6.58 -6.86
CA THR A 49 0.24 5.26 -6.87
C THR A 49 1.74 5.39 -7.14
N THR A 50 2.13 6.25 -8.08
CA THR A 50 3.54 6.54 -8.37
C THR A 50 4.23 7.17 -7.15
N LEU A 51 3.57 8.14 -6.49
CA LEU A 51 4.10 8.76 -5.27
C LEU A 51 4.30 7.73 -4.15
N MET A 52 3.38 6.77 -4.00
CA MET A 52 3.50 5.67 -3.04
C MET A 52 4.74 4.83 -3.32
N PHE A 53 4.95 4.35 -4.55
CA PHE A 53 6.14 3.57 -4.92
C PHE A 53 7.44 4.39 -4.79
N LEU A 54 7.43 5.67 -5.15
CA LEU A 54 8.57 6.56 -4.93
C LEU A 54 8.87 6.74 -3.43
N GLY A 55 7.84 6.89 -2.60
CA GLY A 55 7.95 6.92 -1.14
C GLY A 55 8.58 5.64 -0.58
N MET A 56 8.11 4.47 -1.03
CA MET A 56 8.66 3.17 -0.66
C MET A 56 10.11 2.99 -1.11
N SER A 57 10.50 3.57 -2.25
CA SER A 57 11.89 3.53 -2.74
C SER A 57 12.88 4.15 -1.75
N PHE A 58 12.45 5.16 -0.97
CA PHE A 58 13.29 5.77 0.08
C PHE A 58 13.57 4.84 1.27
N CYS A 59 12.84 3.72 1.42
CA CYS A 59 13.19 2.66 2.37
C CYS A 59 14.55 2.03 2.05
N LEU A 60 14.96 1.98 0.77
CA LEU A 60 16.21 1.34 0.37
C LEU A 60 17.46 2.11 0.86
N PRO A 61 17.60 3.43 0.64
CA PRO A 61 18.64 4.24 1.29
C PRO A 61 18.63 4.10 2.82
N LEU A 62 17.44 4.11 3.44
CA LEU A 62 17.29 3.97 4.88
C LEU A 62 17.82 2.60 5.35
N ALA A 63 17.53 1.53 4.64
CA ALA A 63 18.00 0.19 4.96
C ALA A 63 19.53 0.08 4.86
N TYR A 64 20.14 0.62 3.80
CA TYR A 64 21.60 0.64 3.67
C TYR A 64 22.26 1.51 4.75
N TYR A 65 21.64 2.63 5.12
CA TYR A 65 22.12 3.47 6.21
C TYR A 65 22.10 2.73 7.56
N GLN A 66 21.00 2.05 7.88
CA GLN A 66 20.87 1.25 9.09
C GLN A 66 21.88 0.10 9.13
N GLU A 67 22.14 -0.55 7.99
CA GLU A 67 23.14 -1.60 7.89
C GLU A 67 24.56 -1.06 8.11
N ARG A 68 24.91 0.08 7.50
CA ARG A 68 26.20 0.73 7.72
C ARG A 68 26.40 1.11 9.18
N GLN A 69 25.38 1.67 9.83
CA GLN A 69 25.44 1.98 11.26
C GLN A 69 25.61 0.71 12.11
N ALA A 70 24.86 -0.35 11.81
CA ALA A 70 24.97 -1.61 12.54
C ALA A 70 26.37 -2.24 12.38
N ARG A 71 26.95 -2.19 11.17
CA ARG A 71 28.32 -2.64 10.91
C ARG A 71 29.35 -1.80 11.67
N LYS A 72 29.16 -0.47 11.71
CA LYS A 72 30.04 0.45 12.46
C LYS A 72 29.97 0.18 13.96
N ALA A 73 28.78 0.09 14.54
CA ALA A 73 28.58 -0.22 15.95
C ALA A 73 29.14 -1.60 16.34
N ARG A 74 28.99 -2.60 15.47
CA ARG A 74 29.58 -3.94 15.67
C ARG A 74 31.11 -3.91 15.65
N ARG A 75 31.69 -3.17 14.70
CA ARG A 75 33.15 -2.96 14.61
C ARG A 75 33.70 -2.21 15.83
N GLU A 76 32.96 -1.25 16.36
CA GLU A 76 33.31 -0.54 17.60
C GLU A 76 33.17 -1.42 18.85
N SER A 77 32.25 -2.39 18.85
CA SER A 77 32.05 -3.33 19.97
C SER A 77 33.07 -4.49 20.05
N GLY A 78 34.03 -4.57 19.11
CA GLY A 78 35.11 -5.57 19.16
C GLY A 78 34.67 -7.03 18.97
N VAL A 79 33.45 -7.28 18.49
CA VAL A 79 32.97 -8.63 18.18
C VAL A 79 33.56 -9.04 16.82
N GLU A 80 34.68 -9.75 16.84
CA GLU A 80 35.25 -10.42 15.67
C GLU A 80 34.41 -11.66 15.33
N ASP A 81 33.74 -11.67 14.18
CA ASP A 81 33.21 -12.91 13.61
C ASP A 81 34.38 -13.73 13.01
N PRO A 82 34.35 -15.07 13.10
CA PRO A 82 35.33 -15.91 12.42
C PRO A 82 35.29 -15.61 10.91
N LEU A 83 36.48 -15.43 10.35
CA LEU A 83 36.83 -15.12 8.95
C LEU A 83 36.32 -16.13 7.89
N LEU A 84 35.17 -16.77 8.06
CA LEU A 84 34.62 -17.76 7.14
C LEU A 84 33.60 -17.21 6.13
N GLU A 85 33.19 -15.94 6.23
CA GLU A 85 32.36 -15.27 5.20
C GLU A 85 33.14 -14.25 4.35
N ALA A 86 34.43 -14.04 4.62
CA ALA A 86 35.31 -13.23 3.78
C ALA A 86 35.77 -13.96 2.50
N GLY A 87 35.39 -15.23 2.32
CA GLY A 87 35.75 -16.07 1.17
C GLY A 87 34.64 -16.27 0.12
N SER A 88 33.45 -15.71 0.31
CA SER A 88 32.32 -15.86 -0.64
C SER A 88 32.13 -14.68 -1.60
N GLU A 89 33.07 -13.74 -1.65
CA GLU A 89 33.13 -12.74 -2.72
C GLU A 89 34.45 -12.83 -3.51
N SER A 90 34.55 -13.80 -4.42
CA SER A 90 35.18 -13.57 -5.72
C SER A 90 34.90 -14.66 -6.75
N GLY A 91 34.41 -14.22 -7.91
CA GLY A 91 34.75 -14.86 -9.18
C GLY A 91 33.66 -15.66 -9.88
N GLY A 92 32.59 -15.02 -10.35
CA GLY A 92 31.79 -15.52 -11.49
C GLY A 92 30.29 -15.75 -11.27
N GLY A 93 29.81 -15.86 -10.01
CA GLY A 93 28.40 -16.14 -9.69
C GLY A 93 27.53 -14.95 -9.23
N SER A 94 28.16 -13.81 -8.89
CA SER A 94 27.53 -12.67 -8.17
C SER A 94 26.34 -12.04 -8.90
N LYS A 95 26.41 -11.87 -10.23
CA LYS A 95 25.26 -11.32 -11.00
C LYS A 95 24.05 -12.25 -11.00
N ARG A 96 24.24 -13.58 -10.99
CA ARG A 96 23.13 -14.55 -10.97
C ARG A 96 22.43 -14.59 -9.62
N SER A 97 23.14 -14.38 -8.50
CA SER A 97 22.50 -14.28 -7.17
C SER A 97 21.70 -12.99 -7.04
N ALA A 98 22.28 -11.85 -7.40
CA ALA A 98 21.60 -10.56 -7.34
C ALA A 98 20.36 -10.51 -8.25
N LEU A 99 20.45 -11.03 -9.48
CA LEU A 99 19.30 -11.13 -10.38
C LEU A 99 18.23 -12.09 -9.86
N ARG A 100 18.63 -13.18 -9.20
CA ARG A 100 17.68 -14.13 -8.59
C ARG A 100 16.98 -13.51 -7.39
N GLU A 101 17.68 -12.76 -6.55
CA GLU A 101 17.11 -12.00 -5.44
C GLU A 101 16.16 -10.91 -5.92
N VAL A 102 16.55 -10.12 -6.93
CA VAL A 102 15.68 -9.14 -7.56
C VAL A 102 14.45 -9.81 -8.21
N ALA A 103 14.62 -10.95 -8.86
CA ALA A 103 13.49 -11.71 -9.44
C ALA A 103 12.55 -12.28 -8.36
N LEU A 104 13.09 -12.71 -7.21
CA LEU A 104 12.28 -13.14 -6.06
C LEU A 104 11.49 -11.96 -5.47
N LEU A 105 12.09 -10.77 -5.38
CA LEU A 105 11.44 -9.55 -4.89
C LEU A 105 10.49 -8.89 -5.90
N ALA A 106 10.61 -9.23 -7.19
CA ALA A 106 9.68 -8.78 -8.22
C ALA A 106 8.29 -9.41 -8.06
N LEU A 107 8.18 -10.58 -7.42
CA LEU A 107 6.91 -11.27 -7.22
C LEU A 107 5.96 -10.51 -6.25
N PRO A 108 6.37 -10.10 -5.03
CA PRO A 108 5.56 -9.22 -4.19
C PRO A 108 5.15 -7.93 -4.89
N THR A 109 6.11 -7.28 -5.58
CA THR A 109 5.86 -6.05 -6.34
C THR A 109 4.80 -6.24 -7.41
N ALA A 110 4.83 -7.37 -8.13
CA ALA A 110 3.82 -7.68 -9.14
C ALA A 110 2.43 -7.84 -8.51
N PHE A 111 2.34 -8.49 -7.35
CA PHE A 111 1.08 -8.61 -6.61
C PHE A 111 0.58 -7.25 -6.11
N ASP A 112 1.44 -6.39 -5.54
CA ASP A 112 1.03 -5.05 -5.09
C ASP A 112 0.54 -4.19 -6.27
N LEU A 113 1.23 -4.24 -7.41
CA LEU A 113 0.82 -3.51 -8.61
C LEU A 113 -0.53 -4.01 -9.16
N VAL A 114 -0.70 -5.34 -9.26
CA VAL A 114 -1.96 -5.94 -9.74
C VAL A 114 -3.10 -5.64 -8.77
N ALA A 115 -2.88 -5.78 -7.47
CA ALA A 115 -3.87 -5.43 -6.45
C ALA A 115 -4.27 -3.94 -6.57
N THR A 116 -3.29 -3.04 -6.69
CA THR A 116 -3.52 -1.60 -6.81
C THR A 116 -4.30 -1.25 -8.09
N VAL A 117 -3.97 -1.86 -9.22
CA VAL A 117 -4.71 -1.67 -10.49
C VAL A 117 -6.16 -2.15 -10.35
N LEU A 118 -6.38 -3.38 -9.89
CA LEU A 118 -7.72 -3.94 -9.70
C LEU A 118 -8.55 -3.08 -8.73
N MET A 119 -7.91 -2.60 -7.67
CA MET A 119 -8.51 -1.76 -6.64
C MET A 119 -8.91 -0.38 -7.20
N ASN A 120 -8.03 0.28 -7.95
CA ASN A 120 -8.31 1.58 -8.57
C ASN A 120 -9.38 1.48 -9.67
N VAL A 121 -9.38 0.42 -10.47
CA VAL A 121 -10.43 0.18 -11.47
C VAL A 121 -11.77 -0.12 -10.78
N GLY A 122 -11.77 -0.91 -9.70
CA GLY A 122 -12.98 -1.19 -8.94
C GLY A 122 -13.61 0.06 -8.31
N LEU A 123 -12.78 0.99 -7.82
CA LEU A 123 -13.21 2.28 -7.27
C LEU A 123 -13.98 3.16 -8.29
N LEU A 124 -13.81 2.95 -9.60
CA LEU A 124 -14.58 3.68 -10.61
C LEU A 124 -16.08 3.34 -10.55
N TYR A 125 -16.42 2.11 -10.14
CA TYR A 125 -17.79 1.61 -10.18
C TYR A 125 -18.48 1.56 -8.81
N VAL A 126 -17.78 1.94 -7.74
CA VAL A 126 -18.33 1.94 -6.37
C VAL A 126 -18.03 3.25 -5.65
N THR A 127 -18.82 3.59 -4.64
CA THR A 127 -18.57 4.79 -3.85
C THR A 127 -17.31 4.63 -2.99
N ALA A 128 -16.65 5.74 -2.66
CA ALA A 128 -15.48 5.74 -1.79
C ALA A 128 -15.73 5.07 -0.42
N SER A 129 -16.97 5.14 0.10
CA SER A 129 -17.35 4.48 1.36
C SER A 129 -17.35 2.95 1.19
N VAL A 130 -18.04 2.44 0.15
CA VAL A 130 -18.09 1.01 -0.16
C VAL A 130 -16.68 0.47 -0.43
N TYR A 131 -15.89 1.21 -1.20
CA TYR A 131 -14.48 0.90 -1.42
C TYR A 131 -13.70 0.72 -0.10
N GLN A 132 -13.77 1.71 0.80
CA GLN A 132 -13.05 1.64 2.08
C GLN A 132 -13.52 0.48 2.96
N MET A 133 -14.82 0.19 2.97
CA MET A 133 -15.38 -0.89 3.77
C MET A 133 -15.08 -2.28 3.20
N MET A 134 -15.08 -2.43 1.87
CA MET A 134 -14.77 -3.70 1.21
C MET A 134 -13.30 -4.10 1.34
N ARG A 135 -12.38 -3.16 1.59
CA ARG A 135 -10.99 -3.48 1.93
C ARG A 135 -10.85 -4.35 3.18
N GLY A 136 -11.84 -4.36 4.07
CA GLY A 136 -11.87 -5.30 5.20
C GLY A 136 -11.84 -6.78 4.79
N ALA A 137 -12.17 -7.11 3.52
CA ALA A 137 -12.08 -8.46 2.99
C ALA A 137 -10.66 -9.04 3.02
N GLU A 138 -9.63 -8.18 3.07
CA GLU A 138 -8.22 -8.58 3.15
C GLU A 138 -7.97 -9.52 4.33
N MET A 139 -8.59 -9.26 5.49
CA MET A 139 -8.46 -10.10 6.68
C MET A 139 -8.92 -11.55 6.44
N LEU A 140 -9.94 -11.75 5.59
CA LEU A 140 -10.47 -13.08 5.26
C LEU A 140 -9.42 -13.90 4.49
N PHE A 141 -8.81 -13.28 3.48
CA PHE A 141 -7.80 -13.93 2.66
C PHE A 141 -6.48 -14.10 3.41
N ALA A 142 -6.08 -13.13 4.24
CA ALA A 142 -4.89 -13.24 5.08
C ALA A 142 -5.02 -14.39 6.09
N ALA A 143 -6.19 -14.56 6.71
CA ALA A 143 -6.46 -15.69 7.58
C ALA A 143 -6.45 -17.03 6.82
N ALA A 144 -7.03 -17.08 5.62
CA ALA A 144 -7.01 -18.27 4.77
C ALA A 144 -5.58 -18.67 4.39
N PHE A 145 -4.76 -17.72 3.90
CA PHE A 145 -3.37 -17.98 3.54
C PHE A 145 -2.49 -18.33 4.73
N ALA A 146 -2.76 -17.76 5.91
CA ALA A 146 -2.05 -18.17 7.12
C ALA A 146 -2.32 -19.63 7.54
N ILE A 147 -3.52 -20.15 7.27
CA ILE A 147 -3.83 -21.57 7.50
C ILE A 147 -3.18 -22.43 6.42
N THR A 148 -3.34 -22.08 5.14
CA THR A 148 -2.92 -22.94 4.02
C THR A 148 -1.42 -22.93 3.77
N PHE A 149 -0.78 -21.75 3.81
CA PHE A 149 0.64 -21.59 3.49
C PHE A 149 1.54 -21.63 4.72
N LEU A 150 1.11 -21.00 5.83
CA LEU A 150 1.93 -20.93 7.06
C LEU A 150 1.59 -22.05 8.07
N GLY A 151 0.57 -22.87 7.80
CA GLY A 151 0.17 -23.97 8.69
C GLY A 151 -0.31 -23.52 10.08
N ARG A 152 -0.69 -22.24 10.25
CA ARG A 152 -1.11 -21.70 11.54
C ARG A 152 -2.51 -22.19 11.90
N ARG A 153 -2.75 -22.45 13.19
CA ARG A 153 -4.07 -22.82 13.71
C ARG A 153 -4.84 -21.58 14.18
N LEU A 154 -6.06 -21.40 13.69
CA LEU A 154 -6.95 -20.32 14.14
C LEU A 154 -7.67 -20.71 15.43
N ASN A 155 -7.71 -19.78 16.39
CA ASN A 155 -8.52 -19.92 17.59
C ASN A 155 -10.01 -19.64 17.27
N ARG A 156 -10.93 -20.10 18.13
CA ARG A 156 -12.37 -19.86 18.03
C ARG A 156 -12.70 -18.36 17.95
N PHE A 157 -11.98 -17.53 18.70
CA PHE A 157 -12.12 -16.07 18.65
C PHE A 157 -11.74 -15.48 17.27
N HIS A 158 -10.71 -16.01 16.61
CA HIS A 158 -10.36 -15.57 15.25
C HIS A 158 -11.45 -15.95 14.26
N ALA A 159 -12.01 -17.16 14.37
CA ALA A 159 -13.11 -17.61 13.53
C ALA A 159 -14.36 -16.72 13.70
N MET A 160 -14.69 -16.33 14.95
CA MET A 160 -15.77 -15.38 15.21
C MET A 160 -15.53 -14.01 14.56
N GLY A 161 -14.31 -13.49 14.62
CA GLY A 161 -13.94 -12.23 13.95
C GLY A 161 -14.08 -12.30 12.42
N ILE A 162 -13.67 -13.41 11.82
CA ILE A 162 -13.82 -13.68 10.38
C ILE A 162 -15.30 -13.72 9.99
N VAL A 163 -16.13 -14.45 10.73
CA VAL A 163 -17.59 -14.50 10.47
C VAL A 163 -18.23 -13.12 10.57
N CYS A 164 -17.87 -12.35 11.60
CA CYS A 164 -18.36 -10.98 11.77
C CYS A 164 -17.97 -10.09 10.57
N CYS A 165 -16.75 -10.21 10.08
CA CYS A 165 -16.26 -9.48 8.90
C CYS A 165 -17.03 -9.86 7.63
N VAL A 166 -17.27 -11.16 7.38
CA VAL A 166 -18.09 -11.63 6.25
C VAL A 166 -19.49 -11.04 6.30
N VAL A 167 -20.14 -11.02 7.47
CA VAL A 167 -21.45 -10.40 7.66
C VAL A 167 -21.39 -8.91 7.35
N GLY A 168 -20.40 -8.20 7.86
CA GLY A 168 -20.21 -6.76 7.60
C GLY A 168 -20.06 -6.44 6.11
N ILE A 169 -19.20 -7.16 5.40
CA ILE A 169 -18.97 -6.96 3.95
C ILE A 169 -20.24 -7.28 3.15
N SER A 170 -20.95 -8.34 3.52
CA SER A 170 -22.22 -8.73 2.87
C SER A 170 -23.30 -7.66 3.05
N LEU A 171 -23.40 -7.08 4.24
CA LEU A 171 -24.32 -5.97 4.53
C LEU A 171 -23.96 -4.72 3.73
N VAL A 172 -22.68 -4.37 3.66
CA VAL A 172 -22.20 -3.22 2.86
C VAL A 172 -22.52 -3.41 1.38
N GLY A 173 -22.22 -4.59 0.82
CA GLY A 173 -22.52 -4.90 -0.58
C GLY A 173 -24.01 -4.84 -0.87
N THR A 174 -24.84 -5.44 -0.01
CA THR A 174 -26.31 -5.41 -0.17
C THR A 174 -26.86 -3.99 -0.07
N SER A 175 -26.39 -3.21 0.91
CA SER A 175 -26.77 -1.80 1.09
C SER A 175 -26.41 -0.97 -0.15
N SER A 176 -25.21 -1.15 -0.71
CA SER A 176 -24.79 -0.45 -1.92
C SER A 176 -25.70 -0.75 -3.12
N ILE A 177 -26.13 -2.01 -3.28
CA ILE A 177 -27.02 -2.43 -4.38
C ILE A 177 -28.41 -1.83 -4.19
N LEU A 178 -28.94 -1.87 -2.97
CA LEU A 178 -30.27 -1.36 -2.64
C LEU A 178 -30.36 0.16 -2.79
N SER A 179 -29.30 0.90 -2.41
CA SER A 179 -29.26 2.36 -2.57
C SER A 179 -29.11 2.81 -4.02
N GLY A 180 -28.60 1.95 -4.92
CA GLY A 180 -28.38 2.28 -6.33
C GLY A 180 -27.29 3.33 -6.59
N GLU A 181 -26.61 3.80 -5.54
CA GLU A 181 -25.52 4.77 -5.62
C GLU A 181 -24.20 4.06 -5.96
N GLY A 182 -23.92 3.89 -7.25
CA GLY A 182 -22.69 3.23 -7.71
C GLY A 182 -21.47 4.15 -7.69
N SER A 183 -21.49 5.24 -8.46
CA SER A 183 -20.42 6.24 -8.46
C SER A 183 -20.99 7.64 -8.29
N ARG A 184 -20.21 8.55 -7.69
CA ARG A 184 -20.60 9.97 -7.56
C ARG A 184 -20.40 10.77 -8.84
N THR A 185 -19.59 10.26 -9.78
CA THR A 185 -19.19 11.00 -10.99
C THR A 185 -19.98 10.61 -12.23
N HIS A 186 -20.52 9.39 -12.28
CA HIS A 186 -21.25 8.90 -13.45
C HIS A 186 -22.32 7.88 -13.06
N VAL A 187 -23.31 7.69 -13.94
CA VAL A 187 -24.37 6.70 -13.76
C VAL A 187 -23.77 5.31 -13.99
N VAL A 188 -23.86 4.45 -12.97
CA VAL A 188 -23.31 3.09 -12.99
C VAL A 188 -24.47 2.09 -12.91
N SER A 189 -24.47 1.08 -13.77
CA SER A 189 -25.48 0.01 -13.71
C SER A 189 -25.22 -0.93 -12.53
N THR A 190 -26.24 -1.64 -12.07
CA THR A 190 -26.08 -2.65 -11.01
C THR A 190 -25.03 -3.72 -11.34
N GLN A 191 -24.93 -4.11 -12.61
CA GLN A 191 -23.91 -5.06 -13.07
C GLN A 191 -22.50 -4.50 -12.95
N GLN A 192 -22.29 -3.22 -13.29
CA GLN A 192 -21.00 -2.55 -13.14
C GLN A 192 -20.63 -2.37 -11.66
N MET A 193 -21.59 -2.03 -10.80
CA MET A 193 -21.36 -1.97 -9.35
C MET A 193 -20.89 -3.33 -8.80
N LEU A 194 -21.58 -4.42 -9.17
CA LEU A 194 -21.21 -5.78 -8.77
C LEU A 194 -19.81 -6.17 -9.28
N MET A 195 -19.49 -5.81 -10.52
CA MET A 195 -18.16 -5.98 -11.09
C MET A 195 -17.11 -5.21 -10.29
N GLY A 196 -17.36 -3.94 -9.94
CA GLY A 196 -16.47 -3.12 -9.12
C GLY A 196 -16.21 -3.72 -7.74
N MET A 197 -17.27 -4.15 -7.06
CA MET A 197 -17.17 -4.85 -5.77
C MET A 197 -16.35 -6.16 -5.89
N GLY A 198 -16.59 -6.94 -6.96
CA GLY A 198 -15.82 -8.15 -7.25
C GLY A 198 -14.34 -7.89 -7.51
N LEU A 199 -14.02 -6.82 -8.25
CA LEU A 199 -12.63 -6.39 -8.50
C LEU A 199 -11.93 -6.00 -7.20
N ILE A 200 -12.61 -5.28 -6.30
CA ILE A 200 -12.05 -4.88 -5.00
C ILE A 200 -11.82 -6.11 -4.11
N ILE A 201 -12.78 -7.04 -4.02
CA ILE A 201 -12.58 -8.27 -3.22
C ILE A 201 -11.42 -9.09 -3.79
N THR A 202 -11.33 -9.20 -5.12
CA THR A 202 -10.22 -9.90 -5.79
C THR A 202 -8.89 -9.21 -5.51
N SER A 203 -8.84 -7.88 -5.52
CA SER A 203 -7.62 -7.14 -5.18
C SER A 203 -7.18 -7.37 -3.73
N GLN A 204 -8.13 -7.48 -2.79
CA GLN A 204 -7.80 -7.79 -1.40
C GLN A 204 -7.20 -9.20 -1.24
N ALA A 205 -7.62 -10.16 -2.07
CA ALA A 205 -6.98 -11.48 -2.08
C ALA A 205 -5.53 -11.40 -2.58
N VAL A 206 -5.26 -10.61 -3.62
CA VAL A 206 -3.90 -10.41 -4.15
C VAL A 206 -3.03 -9.67 -3.13
N GLN A 207 -3.55 -8.65 -2.46
CA GLN A 207 -2.85 -7.90 -1.41
C GLN A 207 -2.53 -8.79 -0.20
N ALA A 208 -3.48 -9.62 0.25
CA ALA A 208 -3.21 -10.59 1.31
C ALA A 208 -2.14 -11.62 0.92
N ALA A 209 -2.07 -12.02 -0.36
CA ALA A 209 -1.03 -12.91 -0.85
C ALA A 209 0.34 -12.23 -0.81
N GLN A 210 0.46 -10.97 -1.27
CA GLN A 210 1.68 -10.16 -1.17
C GLN A 210 2.19 -10.12 0.28
N LEU A 211 1.35 -9.72 1.24
CA LEU A 211 1.74 -9.66 2.66
C LEU A 211 2.19 -11.01 3.22
N THR A 212 1.58 -12.10 2.76
CA THR A 212 1.97 -13.47 3.15
C THR A 212 3.35 -13.84 2.61
N PHE A 213 3.64 -13.49 1.35
CA PHE A 213 4.97 -13.69 0.76
C PHE A 213 6.04 -12.84 1.44
N GLU A 214 5.72 -11.61 1.84
CA GLU A 214 6.63 -10.76 2.63
C GLU A 214 6.96 -11.36 3.99
N ASP A 215 5.94 -11.83 4.73
CA ASP A 215 6.12 -12.50 6.02
C ASP A 215 7.03 -13.74 5.85
N PHE A 216 6.80 -14.52 4.80
CA PHE A 216 7.64 -15.66 4.44
C PHE A 216 9.08 -15.25 4.10
N PHE A 217 9.30 -14.21 3.30
CA PHE A 217 10.66 -13.73 2.98
C PHE A 217 11.41 -13.19 4.20
N MET A 218 10.71 -12.57 5.15
CA MET A 218 11.31 -12.14 6.40
C MET A 218 11.63 -13.31 7.32
N ALA A 219 10.74 -14.31 7.41
CA ALA A 219 10.91 -15.45 8.31
C ALA A 219 11.92 -16.48 7.79
N ASP A 220 11.79 -16.92 6.53
CA ASP A 220 12.57 -18.03 5.96
C ASP A 220 13.85 -17.58 5.26
N LEU A 221 13.85 -16.41 4.63
CA LEU A 221 15.04 -15.87 3.93
C LEU A 221 15.82 -14.86 4.79
N ASN A 222 15.31 -14.51 5.97
CA ASN A 222 15.92 -13.54 6.90
C ASN A 222 16.28 -12.19 6.23
N ILE A 223 15.50 -11.79 5.22
CA ILE A 223 15.70 -10.53 4.52
C ILE A 223 15.06 -9.41 5.36
N PRO A 224 15.78 -8.31 5.66
CA PRO A 224 15.21 -7.20 6.40
C PRO A 224 14.00 -6.60 5.67
N GLY A 225 12.84 -6.52 6.34
CA GLY A 225 11.59 -6.05 5.72
C GLY A 225 11.68 -4.67 5.05
N VAL A 226 12.44 -3.73 5.63
CA VAL A 226 12.67 -2.40 5.03
C VAL A 226 13.41 -2.48 3.68
N LYS A 227 14.27 -3.50 3.47
CA LYS A 227 14.90 -3.74 2.16
C LYS A 227 13.90 -4.27 1.15
N ILE A 228 13.02 -5.20 1.56
CA ILE A 228 11.97 -5.78 0.70
C ILE A 228 11.11 -4.65 0.10
N VAL A 229 10.54 -3.81 0.96
CA VAL A 229 9.71 -2.66 0.53
C VAL A 229 10.53 -1.63 -0.26
N GLY A 230 11.81 -1.46 0.06
CA GLY A 230 12.70 -0.58 -0.70
C GLY A 230 12.86 -1.02 -2.16
N PHE A 231 13.07 -2.31 -2.40
CA PHE A 231 13.16 -2.87 -3.76
C PHE A 231 11.82 -2.85 -4.48
N GLU A 232 10.73 -3.16 -3.77
CA GLU A 232 9.38 -3.05 -4.30
C GLU A 232 9.04 -1.63 -4.73
N GLY A 233 9.42 -0.63 -3.93
CA GLY A 233 9.30 0.77 -4.30
C GLY A 233 10.00 1.09 -5.62
N VAL A 234 11.24 0.64 -5.80
CA VAL A 234 12.02 0.92 -7.01
C VAL A 234 11.45 0.21 -8.23
N ILE A 235 11.16 -1.09 -8.11
CA ILE A 235 10.62 -1.91 -9.20
C ILE A 235 9.21 -1.45 -9.55
N GLY A 236 8.38 -1.16 -8.55
CA GLY A 236 7.01 -0.70 -8.71
C GLY A 236 6.94 0.71 -9.28
N ALA A 237 7.85 1.62 -8.90
CA ALA A 237 7.96 2.94 -9.52
C ALA A 237 8.36 2.82 -11.00
N ALA A 238 9.34 1.95 -11.31
CA ALA A 238 9.76 1.70 -12.68
C ALA A 238 8.63 1.06 -13.53
N ALA A 239 7.90 0.09 -12.98
CA ALA A 239 6.76 -0.53 -13.64
C ALA A 239 5.59 0.44 -13.81
N THR A 240 5.29 1.26 -12.80
CA THR A 240 4.21 2.24 -12.88
C THR A 240 4.53 3.30 -13.93
N LEU A 241 5.73 3.91 -13.89
CA LEU A 241 6.15 4.93 -14.85
C LEU A 241 6.35 4.38 -16.27
N GLY A 242 6.90 3.17 -16.40
CA GLY A 242 7.26 2.58 -17.69
C GLY A 242 6.15 1.77 -18.37
N LEU A 243 5.16 1.28 -17.61
CA LEU A 243 4.08 0.43 -18.13
C LEU A 243 2.69 1.02 -17.84
N LEU A 244 2.35 1.26 -16.56
CA LEU A 244 0.99 1.68 -16.21
C LEU A 244 0.65 3.09 -16.70
N MET A 245 1.54 4.06 -16.53
CA MET A 245 1.31 5.44 -16.95
C MET A 245 1.17 5.57 -18.48
N PRO A 246 2.01 4.92 -19.32
CA PRO A 246 1.76 4.86 -20.76
C PRO A 246 0.42 4.23 -21.10
N ILE A 247 0.06 3.11 -20.46
CA ILE A 247 -1.24 2.45 -20.67
C ILE A 247 -2.38 3.42 -20.31
N ALA A 248 -2.33 4.06 -19.14
CA ALA A 248 -3.30 5.06 -18.71
C ALA A 248 -3.42 6.23 -19.71
N TYR A 249 -2.31 6.69 -20.27
CA TYR A 249 -2.31 7.75 -21.27
C TYR A 249 -3.02 7.33 -22.58
N PHE A 250 -2.85 6.09 -23.04
CA PHE A 250 -3.47 5.64 -24.30
C PHE A 250 -4.91 5.15 -24.13
N LEU A 251 -5.37 4.85 -22.92
CA LEU A 251 -6.76 4.45 -22.71
C LEU A 251 -7.72 5.64 -22.79
N PRO A 252 -8.88 5.48 -23.44
CA PRO A 252 -9.89 6.53 -23.50
C PRO A 252 -10.60 6.70 -22.16
N GLY A 253 -10.82 7.95 -21.76
CA GLY A 253 -11.65 8.30 -20.59
C GLY A 253 -11.48 9.76 -20.18
N PRO A 254 -12.45 10.35 -19.46
CA PRO A 254 -12.30 11.66 -18.85
C PRO A 254 -11.16 11.66 -17.82
N GLU A 255 -10.29 12.67 -17.87
CA GLU A 255 -9.17 12.81 -16.93
C GLU A 255 -9.65 12.84 -15.48
N GLY A 256 -9.13 11.92 -14.66
CA GLY A 256 -9.44 11.86 -13.23
C GLY A 256 -10.83 11.33 -12.87
N GLU A 257 -11.61 10.91 -13.86
CA GLU A 257 -12.89 10.21 -13.68
C GLU A 257 -12.89 8.79 -14.28
N GLY A 258 -11.73 8.33 -14.77
CA GLY A 258 -11.51 7.01 -15.34
C GLY A 258 -10.07 6.53 -15.21
N ILE A 259 -9.68 5.55 -16.03
CA ILE A 259 -8.31 5.02 -16.09
C ILE A 259 -7.34 6.03 -16.71
N HIS A 260 -7.85 6.98 -17.50
CA HIS A 260 -7.03 7.93 -18.24
C HIS A 260 -6.38 8.99 -17.35
N GLU A 261 -5.07 9.19 -17.52
CA GLU A 261 -4.31 10.20 -16.80
C GLU A 261 -3.12 10.72 -17.63
N ASP A 262 -3.09 12.03 -17.91
CA ASP A 262 -1.94 12.70 -18.54
C ASP A 262 -0.89 13.07 -17.49
N MET A 263 0.29 12.47 -17.60
CA MET A 263 1.44 12.75 -16.73
C MET A 263 1.94 14.19 -16.86
N ALA A 264 1.87 14.77 -18.06
CA ALA A 264 2.32 16.14 -18.30
C ALA A 264 1.40 17.15 -17.59
N ASP A 265 0.09 16.87 -17.58
CA ASP A 265 -0.89 17.65 -16.84
C ASP A 265 -0.69 17.50 -15.32
N THR A 266 -0.54 16.27 -14.83
CA THR A 266 -0.22 16.01 -13.42
C THR A 266 1.03 16.79 -12.97
N TRP A 267 2.10 16.78 -13.77
CA TRP A 267 3.33 17.50 -13.44
C TRP A 267 3.13 19.02 -13.44
N ALA A 268 2.37 19.55 -14.40
CA ALA A 268 2.02 20.98 -14.44
C ALA A 268 1.23 21.39 -13.19
N MET A 269 0.22 20.61 -12.80
CA MET A 269 -0.57 20.84 -11.60
C MET A 269 0.30 20.84 -10.33
N ILE A 270 1.21 19.88 -10.19
CA ILE A 270 2.13 19.83 -9.04
C ILE A 270 3.03 21.07 -9.03
N ARG A 271 3.59 21.48 -10.17
CA ARG A 271 4.48 22.64 -10.24
C ARG A 271 3.78 23.96 -9.89
N ASN A 272 2.52 24.11 -10.29
CA ASN A 272 1.78 25.35 -10.17
C ASN A 272 1.27 25.63 -8.75
N SER A 273 1.06 24.59 -7.92
CA SER A 273 0.51 24.75 -6.56
C SER A 273 1.52 24.38 -5.48
N ARG A 274 1.98 25.38 -4.71
CA ARG A 274 2.84 25.17 -3.54
C ARG A 274 2.14 24.40 -2.43
N ALA A 275 0.83 24.58 -2.28
CA ALA A 275 0.03 23.83 -1.32
C ALA A 275 0.02 22.34 -1.66
N LEU A 276 -0.17 22.00 -2.95
CA LEU A 276 -0.13 20.63 -3.43
C LEU A 276 1.25 19.99 -3.21
N GLN A 277 2.34 20.70 -3.52
CA GLN A 277 3.70 20.21 -3.26
C GLN A 277 3.94 19.92 -1.77
N ALA A 278 3.53 20.83 -0.89
CA ALA A 278 3.70 20.64 0.55
C ALA A 278 2.93 19.42 1.06
N VAL A 279 1.67 19.24 0.64
CA VAL A 279 0.84 18.10 1.04
C VAL A 279 1.40 16.79 0.49
N LEU A 280 1.83 16.75 -0.78
CA LEU A 280 2.44 15.54 -1.38
C LEU A 280 3.77 15.17 -0.71
N LEU A 281 4.58 16.15 -0.28
CA LEU A 281 5.80 15.88 0.47
C LEU A 281 5.52 15.30 1.86
N VAL A 282 4.54 15.86 2.57
CA VAL A 282 4.12 15.34 3.88
C VAL A 282 3.52 13.93 3.72
N ASP A 283 2.74 13.71 2.67
CA ASP A 283 2.16 12.39 2.37
C ASP A 283 3.24 11.35 2.04
N ALA A 284 4.23 11.70 1.21
CA ALA A 284 5.36 10.83 0.93
C ALA A 284 6.16 10.46 2.20
N ALA A 285 6.38 11.42 3.09
CA ALA A 285 7.03 11.16 4.39
C ALA A 285 6.18 10.26 5.30
N ALA A 286 4.87 10.47 5.34
CA ALA A 286 3.94 9.64 6.11
C ALA A 286 3.86 8.21 5.54
N LEU A 287 3.86 8.05 4.22
CA LEU A 287 3.90 6.76 3.52
C LEU A 287 5.19 5.99 3.81
N LEU A 288 6.34 6.67 3.85
CA LEU A 288 7.61 6.06 4.23
C LEU A 288 7.53 5.50 5.66
N LEU A 289 7.06 6.31 6.62
CA LEU A 289 6.96 5.92 8.02
C LEU A 289 5.91 4.81 8.24
N TYR A 290 4.80 4.87 7.50
CA TYR A 290 3.78 3.82 7.47
C TYR A 290 4.37 2.48 7.04
N ASN A 291 5.13 2.46 5.94
CA ASN A 291 5.73 1.24 5.41
C ASN A 291 6.79 0.66 6.35
N VAL A 292 7.66 1.51 6.93
CA VAL A 292 8.64 1.08 7.94
C VAL A 292 7.95 0.47 9.17
N ALA A 293 6.88 1.11 9.66
CA ALA A 293 6.09 0.59 10.78
C ALA A 293 5.39 -0.73 10.42
N GLY A 294 4.83 -0.85 9.21
CA GLY A 294 4.19 -2.06 8.70
C GLY A 294 5.14 -3.25 8.64
N MET A 295 6.35 -3.05 8.12
CA MET A 295 7.37 -4.11 8.10
C MET A 295 7.84 -4.49 9.51
N ALA A 296 7.96 -3.52 10.41
CA ALA A 296 8.29 -3.81 11.81
C ALA A 296 7.17 -4.61 12.52
N VAL A 297 5.90 -4.28 12.28
CA VAL A 297 4.75 -5.05 12.80
C VAL A 297 4.76 -6.46 12.23
N THR A 298 4.96 -6.61 10.92
CA THR A 298 5.00 -7.92 10.27
C THR A 298 6.12 -8.79 10.85
N GLY A 299 7.33 -8.25 11.00
CA GLY A 299 8.44 -8.98 11.61
C GLY A 299 8.24 -9.34 13.09
N HIS A 300 7.45 -8.57 13.85
CA HIS A 300 7.22 -8.82 15.28
C HIS A 300 5.99 -9.68 15.59
N LEU A 301 4.93 -9.55 14.79
CA LEU A 301 3.58 -10.05 15.07
C LEU A 301 2.97 -10.86 13.90
N GLY A 302 3.60 -10.85 12.72
CA GLY A 302 3.20 -11.57 11.51
C GLY A 302 2.20 -10.80 10.63
N ALA A 303 2.01 -11.29 9.39
CA ALA A 303 1.14 -10.66 8.39
C ALA A 303 -0.34 -10.61 8.79
N VAL A 304 -0.86 -11.65 9.46
CA VAL A 304 -2.27 -11.67 9.91
C VAL A 304 -2.56 -10.56 10.91
N PHE A 305 -1.64 -10.28 11.83
CA PHE A 305 -1.84 -9.21 12.80
C PHE A 305 -1.75 -7.83 12.13
N ARG A 306 -0.83 -7.66 11.16
CA ARG A 306 -0.74 -6.46 10.35
C ARG A 306 -2.06 -6.16 9.62
N THR A 307 -2.63 -7.14 8.93
CA THR A 307 -3.91 -6.95 8.19
C THR A 307 -5.07 -6.58 9.10
N VAL A 308 -5.10 -7.11 10.33
CA VAL A 308 -6.08 -6.68 11.35
C VAL A 308 -5.89 -5.20 11.68
N LEU A 309 -4.65 -4.75 11.95
CA LEU A 309 -4.38 -3.34 12.24
C LEU A 309 -4.69 -2.42 11.05
N GLU A 310 -4.38 -2.85 9.82
CA GLU A 310 -4.71 -2.12 8.60
C GLU A 310 -6.22 -2.01 8.37
N THR A 311 -6.98 -3.03 8.79
CA THR A 311 -8.45 -2.95 8.81
C THR A 311 -8.93 -1.97 9.88
N MET A 312 -8.33 -1.98 11.08
CA MET A 312 -8.67 -1.05 12.17
C MET A 312 -8.40 0.42 11.81
N ARG A 313 -7.45 0.70 10.91
CA ARG A 313 -7.23 2.06 10.37
C ARG A 313 -8.52 2.68 9.83
N THR A 314 -9.38 1.89 9.18
CA THR A 314 -10.64 2.43 8.61
C THR A 314 -11.52 3.03 9.70
N LEU A 315 -11.63 2.35 10.86
CA LEU A 315 -12.32 2.88 12.03
C LEU A 315 -11.74 4.22 12.49
N PHE A 316 -10.41 4.35 12.57
CA PHE A 316 -9.76 5.60 12.98
C PHE A 316 -9.96 6.73 11.97
N VAL A 317 -9.99 6.42 10.67
CA VAL A 317 -10.33 7.40 9.64
C VAL A 317 -11.77 7.90 9.84
N TRP A 318 -12.73 7.00 10.10
CA TRP A 318 -14.12 7.38 10.38
C TRP A 318 -14.25 8.23 11.64
N LEU A 319 -13.55 7.88 12.72
CA LEU A 319 -13.54 8.67 13.95
C LEU A 319 -12.92 10.06 13.71
N GLY A 320 -11.79 10.14 13.02
CA GLY A 320 -11.16 11.41 12.66
C GLY A 320 -12.06 12.28 11.79
N GLN A 321 -12.75 11.67 10.82
CA GLN A 321 -13.73 12.38 9.98
C GLN A 321 -14.97 12.82 10.74
N GLY A 322 -15.50 12.00 11.65
CA GLY A 322 -16.62 12.39 12.50
C GLY A 322 -16.29 13.56 13.40
N VAL A 323 -15.06 13.60 13.94
CA VAL A 323 -14.59 14.71 14.79
C VAL A 323 -14.35 16.00 13.98
N CYS A 324 -13.75 15.91 12.78
CA CYS A 324 -13.56 17.09 11.93
C CYS A 324 -14.85 17.56 11.23
N GLY A 325 -15.75 16.64 10.88
CA GLY A 325 -17.03 16.93 10.23
C GLY A 325 -18.09 17.53 11.17
N ALA A 326 -17.99 17.25 12.48
CA ALA A 326 -18.84 17.88 13.50
C ALA A 326 -18.56 19.40 13.67
N GLY A 327 -17.50 19.93 13.05
CA GLY A 327 -17.18 21.37 13.03
C GLY A 327 -17.73 22.13 11.81
N GLN A 328 -18.45 21.47 10.90
CA GLN A 328 -19.02 22.08 9.68
C GLN A 328 -20.54 21.89 9.54
N ALA A 329 -21.24 21.48 10.61
CA ALA A 329 -22.69 21.44 10.69
C ALA A 329 -23.23 22.62 11.51
#